data_AF-A0A3D4J9H7-F1
#
_entry.id   AF-A0A3D4J9H7-F1
#
_cell.length_a   1.000
_cell.length_b   1.000
_cell.length_c   1.000
_cell.angle_alpha   90.00
_cell.angle_beta   90.00
_cell.angle_gamma   90.00
#
_symmetry.space_group_name_H-M   'P 1'
#
loop_
_entity.id
_entity.type
_entity.pdbx_description
1 polymer ?
#
loop_
_entity_poly.entity_id
_entity_poly.type
_entity_poly.pdbx_seq_one_letter_code
_entity_poly.pdbx_strand_id
1 'polypeptide(L)'
;APETQIFVTFQWDDLNNMFPQPEEGNRQKFATNWEQVEAFEPNLDVWVISSYPYFVFPSASDIPSDYYSPLLSQTMKPVAIAEGGFSSQPVGFAQGSPDDQVIFLNAVHNQLGSRLVFWVNTLLADFNMESYAGEMTKQGRDPKDAEALSNFAFIGFLNSDGTAKPAIEIWDGFRRE
;
A
#
# COMPACT_ATOMS: atom_id res chain seq x y z
N ALA A 1 2.16 -29.06 -4.06
CA ALA A 1 0.96 -28.59 -3.37
C ALA A 1 0.02 -28.03 -4.44
N PRO A 2 -1.00 -28.80 -4.88
CA PRO A 2 -1.85 -28.42 -6.01
C PRO A 2 -2.76 -27.21 -5.73
N GLU A 3 -3.02 -26.90 -4.44
CA GLU A 3 -3.86 -25.78 -4.01
C GLU A 3 -3.08 -24.48 -3.75
N THR A 4 -1.77 -24.46 -4.00
CA THR A 4 -0.95 -23.26 -3.78
C THR A 4 -1.23 -22.25 -4.88
N GLN A 5 -1.79 -21.10 -4.51
CA GLN A 5 -1.93 -19.96 -5.42
C GLN A 5 -0.56 -19.36 -5.73
N ILE A 6 -0.27 -19.16 -7.00
CA ILE A 6 0.95 -18.56 -7.53
C ILE A 6 0.62 -17.18 -8.08
N PHE A 7 1.38 -16.19 -7.64
CA PHE A 7 1.28 -14.83 -8.11
C PHE A 7 2.62 -14.10 -7.98
N VAL A 8 2.70 -12.94 -8.60
CA VAL A 8 3.71 -11.92 -8.32
C VAL A 8 3.00 -10.65 -7.84
N THR A 9 3.74 -9.76 -7.18
CA THR A 9 3.20 -8.50 -6.67
C THR A 9 3.66 -7.34 -7.53
N PHE A 10 2.74 -6.47 -7.94
CA PHE A 10 3.04 -5.24 -8.66
C PHE A 10 2.82 -4.02 -7.75
N GLN A 11 3.73 -3.05 -7.75
CA GLN A 11 3.50 -1.80 -7.02
C GLN A 11 2.46 -1.00 -7.80
N TRP A 12 1.23 -0.86 -7.28
CA TRP A 12 0.09 -0.30 -8.02
C TRP A 12 0.33 1.14 -8.47
N ASP A 13 0.91 1.97 -7.60
CA ASP A 13 1.09 3.39 -7.89
C ASP A 13 2.11 3.56 -9.04
N ASP A 14 3.18 2.76 -9.05
CA ASP A 14 4.14 2.66 -10.14
C ASP A 14 3.53 2.09 -11.43
N LEU A 15 2.85 0.94 -11.33
CA LEU A 15 2.16 0.29 -12.45
C LEU A 15 1.16 1.23 -13.12
N ASN A 16 0.54 2.12 -12.33
CA ASN A 16 -0.41 3.11 -12.78
C ASN A 16 0.22 4.46 -13.19
N ASN A 17 1.55 4.50 -13.37
CA ASN A 17 2.36 5.65 -13.80
C ASN A 17 2.19 6.90 -12.92
N MET A 18 2.14 6.71 -11.60
CA MET A 18 1.84 7.80 -10.68
C MET A 18 3.06 8.64 -10.30
N PHE A 19 4.26 8.16 -10.58
CA PHE A 19 5.52 8.89 -10.48
C PHE A 19 6.46 8.54 -11.64
N PRO A 20 7.41 9.42 -11.99
CA PRO A 20 8.29 9.18 -13.13
C PRO A 20 9.24 8.00 -12.88
N GLN A 21 9.28 7.06 -13.83
CA GLN A 21 10.31 6.04 -13.93
C GLN A 21 11.18 6.32 -15.16
N PRO A 22 12.48 6.63 -15.00
CA PRO A 22 13.37 6.92 -16.13
C PRO A 22 13.35 5.87 -17.23
N GLU A 23 13.22 4.60 -16.86
CA GLU A 23 13.19 3.44 -17.75
C GLU A 23 11.90 3.36 -18.58
N GLU A 24 10.82 3.99 -18.12
CA GLU A 24 9.50 3.95 -18.76
C GLU A 24 9.23 5.17 -19.67
N GLY A 25 10.09 6.18 -19.64
CA GLY A 25 10.01 7.36 -20.49
C GLY A 25 8.86 8.32 -20.11
N ASN A 26 8.22 8.95 -21.10
CA ASN A 26 7.20 9.99 -20.89
C ASN A 26 5.78 9.42 -20.77
N ARG A 27 5.60 8.32 -20.03
CA ARG A 27 4.27 7.74 -19.79
C ARG A 27 3.38 8.71 -19.03
N GLN A 28 2.10 8.69 -19.36
CA GLN A 28 1.11 9.60 -18.78
C GLN A 28 0.60 9.02 -17.47
N LYS A 29 0.31 9.89 -16.51
CA LYS A 29 -0.36 9.52 -15.26
C LYS A 29 -1.66 8.74 -15.56
N PHE A 30 -1.89 7.66 -14.83
CA PHE A 30 -3.04 6.74 -15.00
C PHE A 30 -3.04 5.90 -16.30
N ALA A 31 -1.99 5.99 -17.14
CA ALA A 31 -1.88 5.12 -18.30
C ALA A 31 -1.26 3.78 -17.90
N THR A 32 -1.99 2.91 -17.22
CA THR A 32 -1.45 1.69 -16.59
C THR A 32 -0.59 0.81 -17.51
N ASN A 33 0.53 0.32 -17.00
CA ASN A 33 1.54 -0.49 -17.69
C ASN A 33 1.16 -1.97 -17.76
N TRP A 34 0.04 -2.28 -18.41
CA TRP A 34 -0.52 -3.63 -18.44
C TRP A 34 0.42 -4.69 -19.01
N GLU A 35 1.35 -4.31 -19.88
CA GLU A 35 2.33 -5.23 -20.46
C GLU A 35 3.18 -5.94 -19.40
N GLN A 36 3.38 -5.32 -18.22
CA GLN A 36 4.11 -5.92 -17.11
C GLN A 36 3.32 -7.07 -16.48
N VAL A 37 2.00 -6.94 -16.38
CA VAL A 37 1.13 -8.00 -15.85
C VAL A 37 0.95 -9.10 -16.89
N GLU A 38 0.78 -8.71 -18.15
CA GLU A 38 0.61 -9.63 -19.29
C GLU A 38 1.82 -10.55 -19.48
N ALA A 39 3.02 -10.13 -19.07
CA ALA A 39 4.22 -10.96 -19.10
C ALA A 39 4.11 -12.22 -18.20
N PHE A 40 3.23 -12.22 -17.20
CA PHE A 40 2.98 -13.35 -16.30
C PHE A 40 1.65 -14.07 -16.59
N GLU A 41 0.74 -13.42 -17.31
CA GLU A 41 -0.50 -14.05 -17.76
C GLU A 41 -0.23 -15.13 -18.83
N PRO A 42 -1.04 -16.20 -18.89
CA PRO A 42 -2.25 -16.45 -18.10
C PRO A 42 -2.00 -17.11 -16.72
N ASN A 43 -0.75 -17.27 -16.28
CA ASN A 43 -0.37 -18.20 -15.21
C ASN A 43 -0.56 -17.67 -13.77
N LEU A 44 -1.02 -16.44 -13.59
CA LEU A 44 -1.32 -15.89 -12.26
C LEU A 44 -2.65 -16.42 -11.74
N ASP A 45 -2.72 -16.90 -10.51
CA ASP A 45 -3.99 -17.32 -9.90
C ASP A 45 -4.77 -16.12 -9.33
N VAL A 46 -4.05 -15.08 -8.91
CA VAL A 46 -4.57 -13.86 -8.28
C VAL A 46 -3.74 -12.66 -8.79
N TRP A 47 -4.38 -11.52 -9.01
CA TRP A 47 -3.68 -10.26 -9.27
C TRP A 47 -3.35 -9.59 -7.95
N VAL A 48 -2.07 -9.49 -7.61
CA VAL A 48 -1.65 -9.00 -6.29
C VAL A 48 -0.87 -7.70 -6.45
N ILE A 49 -1.23 -6.71 -5.64
CA ILE A 49 -0.57 -5.40 -5.65
C ILE A 49 0.03 -5.06 -4.28
N SER A 50 1.02 -4.17 -4.30
CA SER A 50 1.30 -3.30 -3.15
C SER A 50 0.79 -1.89 -3.44
N SER A 51 0.31 -1.15 -2.44
CA SER A 51 -0.19 0.22 -2.67
C SER A 51 0.10 1.15 -1.50
N TYR A 52 0.76 2.26 -1.82
CA TYR A 52 1.16 3.32 -0.89
C TYR A 52 0.84 4.69 -1.51
N PRO A 53 -0.46 5.00 -1.70
CA PRO A 53 -0.88 6.16 -2.49
C PRO A 53 -0.48 7.51 -1.87
N TYR A 54 -0.12 7.53 -0.58
CA TYR A 54 0.43 8.72 0.07
C TYR A 54 1.77 9.17 -0.52
N PHE A 55 2.43 8.33 -1.34
CA PHE A 55 3.56 8.77 -2.14
C PHE A 55 3.19 9.66 -3.34
N VAL A 56 1.90 9.86 -3.60
CA VAL A 56 1.45 10.62 -4.76
C VAL A 56 0.35 11.60 -4.41
N PHE A 57 -0.44 11.25 -3.41
CA PHE A 57 -1.54 12.04 -2.91
C PHE A 57 -1.19 12.55 -1.51
N PRO A 58 -1.07 13.87 -1.31
CA PRO A 58 -0.77 14.44 0.01
C PRO A 58 -1.79 14.06 1.09
N SER A 59 -3.06 13.91 0.71
CA SER A 59 -4.16 13.42 1.54
C SER A 59 -4.88 12.26 0.85
N ALA A 60 -5.45 11.33 1.63
CA ALA A 60 -6.23 10.23 1.10
C ALA A 60 -7.55 10.70 0.46
N SER A 61 -8.05 11.90 0.79
CA SER A 61 -9.21 12.49 0.11
C SER A 61 -8.92 12.85 -1.35
N ASP A 62 -7.65 12.97 -1.73
CA ASP A 62 -7.25 13.26 -3.11
C ASP A 62 -7.19 12.00 -3.98
N ILE A 63 -7.33 10.81 -3.39
CA ILE A 63 -7.38 9.55 -4.13
C ILE A 63 -8.67 9.52 -4.98
N PRO A 64 -8.59 9.35 -6.30
CA PRO A 64 -9.77 9.26 -7.15
C PRO A 64 -10.71 8.13 -6.72
N SER A 65 -12.01 8.36 -6.84
CA SER A 65 -13.05 7.37 -6.48
C SER A 65 -13.01 6.10 -7.32
N ASP A 66 -12.28 6.11 -8.42
CA ASP A 66 -12.07 5.00 -9.35
C ASP A 66 -10.60 4.57 -9.45
N TYR A 67 -9.75 4.97 -8.50
CA TYR A 67 -8.31 4.74 -8.55
C TYR A 67 -7.90 3.26 -8.70
N TYR A 68 -8.63 2.31 -8.11
CA TYR A 68 -8.38 0.87 -8.21
C TYR A 68 -9.27 0.16 -9.24
N SER A 69 -10.27 0.85 -9.79
CA SER A 69 -11.20 0.30 -10.79
C SER A 69 -10.54 -0.24 -12.07
N PRO A 70 -9.37 0.25 -12.54
CA PRO A 70 -8.74 -0.34 -13.72
C PRO A 70 -8.36 -1.82 -13.56
N LEU A 71 -7.91 -2.24 -12.36
CA LEU A 71 -7.65 -3.66 -12.04
C LEU A 71 -8.90 -4.51 -12.29
N LEU A 72 -10.04 -3.96 -11.88
CA LEU A 72 -11.34 -4.57 -11.97
C LEU A 72 -11.85 -4.65 -13.42
N SER A 73 -11.48 -3.71 -14.30
CA SER A 73 -11.84 -3.81 -15.72
C SER A 73 -10.93 -4.73 -16.53
N GLN A 74 -9.67 -4.88 -16.12
CA GLN A 74 -8.65 -5.58 -16.91
C GLN A 74 -8.66 -7.10 -16.70
N THR A 75 -9.09 -7.59 -15.54
CA THR A 75 -9.12 -9.02 -15.23
C THR A 75 -10.44 -9.45 -14.60
N MET A 76 -10.78 -10.74 -14.79
CA MET A 76 -11.84 -11.42 -14.03
C MET A 76 -11.30 -12.21 -12.84
N LYS A 77 -9.97 -12.29 -12.67
CA LYS A 77 -9.33 -12.99 -11.56
C LYS A 77 -9.57 -12.25 -10.24
N PRO A 78 -9.47 -12.95 -9.10
CA PRO A 78 -9.41 -12.30 -7.80
C PRO A 78 -8.25 -11.30 -7.71
N VAL A 79 -8.41 -10.29 -6.87
CA VAL A 79 -7.41 -9.27 -6.57
C VAL A 79 -7.01 -9.35 -5.09
N ALA A 80 -5.74 -9.08 -4.77
CA ALA A 80 -5.26 -9.00 -3.41
C ALA A 80 -4.29 -7.83 -3.21
N ILE A 81 -4.14 -7.42 -1.95
CA ILE A 81 -3.13 -6.47 -1.51
C ILE A 81 -2.13 -7.22 -0.63
N ALA A 82 -0.90 -7.41 -1.12
CA ALA A 82 0.18 -8.04 -0.37
C ALA A 82 0.82 -7.09 0.65
N GLU A 83 0.77 -5.80 0.36
CA GLU A 83 1.29 -4.73 1.21
C GLU A 83 0.51 -3.46 0.94
N GLY A 84 0.28 -2.66 1.97
CA GLY A 84 -0.26 -1.34 1.77
C GLY A 84 -0.41 -0.57 3.06
N GLY A 85 -0.73 0.69 2.90
CA GLY A 85 -0.99 1.59 4.01
C GLY A 85 -1.06 3.04 3.57
N PHE A 86 -1.61 3.86 4.45
CA PHE A 86 -1.54 5.31 4.38
C PHE A 86 -0.88 5.81 5.66
N SER A 87 -0.01 6.82 5.55
CA SER A 87 0.64 7.37 6.73
C SER A 87 -0.38 8.10 7.60
N SER A 88 -0.42 7.81 8.90
CA SER A 88 -1.27 8.56 9.84
C SER A 88 -0.64 9.87 10.32
N GLN A 89 0.57 10.18 9.84
CA GLN A 89 1.32 11.39 10.17
C GLN A 89 2.03 11.94 8.93
N PRO A 90 2.43 13.22 8.91
CA PRO A 90 3.28 13.74 7.85
C PRO A 90 4.62 12.99 7.78
N VAL A 91 4.98 12.53 6.58
CA VAL A 91 6.26 11.87 6.29
C VAL A 91 6.82 12.38 4.98
N GLY A 92 8.02 12.95 5.01
CA GLY A 92 8.65 13.53 3.83
C GLY A 92 7.72 14.51 3.10
N PHE A 93 7.16 14.05 1.98
CA PHE A 93 6.29 14.79 1.06
C PHE A 93 4.79 14.53 1.26
N ALA A 94 4.41 13.57 2.09
CA ALA A 94 3.02 13.26 2.42
C ALA A 94 2.54 14.05 3.64
N GLN A 95 1.26 14.45 3.66
CA GLN A 95 0.62 15.20 4.75
C GLN A 95 -0.44 14.35 5.45
N GLY A 96 -0.16 13.06 5.62
CA GLY A 96 -1.12 12.09 6.14
C GLY A 96 -1.58 12.36 7.58
N SER A 97 -2.77 11.87 7.90
CA SER A 97 -3.44 11.98 9.19
C SER A 97 -4.13 10.66 9.57
N PRO A 98 -4.55 10.48 10.83
CA PRO A 98 -5.33 9.29 11.23
C PRO A 98 -6.63 9.12 10.42
N ASP A 99 -7.28 10.22 10.02
CA ASP A 99 -8.48 10.19 9.19
C ASP A 99 -8.16 9.75 7.75
N ASP A 100 -6.98 10.10 7.23
CA ASP A 100 -6.54 9.64 5.91
C ASP A 100 -6.37 8.11 5.86
N GLN A 101 -5.92 7.47 6.94
CA GLN A 101 -5.90 6.01 7.02
C GLN A 101 -7.31 5.43 6.85
N VAL A 102 -8.30 6.01 7.53
CA VAL A 102 -9.70 5.56 7.42
C VAL A 102 -10.24 5.76 6.00
N ILE A 103 -9.95 6.89 5.36
CA ILE A 103 -10.37 7.18 3.99
C ILE A 103 -9.74 6.19 3.01
N PHE A 104 -8.43 5.96 3.12
CA PHE A 104 -7.72 4.98 2.30
C PHE A 104 -8.31 3.57 2.44
N LEU A 105 -8.56 3.15 3.68
CA LEU A 105 -9.12 1.82 3.93
C LEU A 105 -10.47 1.63 3.24
N ASN A 106 -11.35 2.63 3.36
CA ASN A 106 -12.64 2.61 2.68
C ASN A 106 -12.51 2.69 1.16
N ALA A 107 -11.55 3.44 0.63
CA ALA A 107 -11.32 3.54 -0.81
C ALA A 107 -10.99 2.17 -1.42
N VAL A 108 -10.05 1.44 -0.81
CA VAL A 108 -9.70 0.09 -1.24
C VAL A 108 -10.89 -0.87 -1.12
N HIS A 109 -11.52 -0.95 0.06
CA HIS A 109 -12.63 -1.86 0.33
C HIS A 109 -13.79 -1.65 -0.65
N ASN A 110 -14.19 -0.40 -0.85
CA ASN A 110 -15.33 -0.07 -1.72
C ASN A 110 -15.02 -0.26 -3.21
N GLN A 111 -13.82 0.12 -3.66
CA GLN A 111 -13.48 0.07 -5.08
C GLN A 111 -13.18 -1.35 -5.57
N LEU A 112 -12.49 -2.18 -4.76
CA LEU A 112 -12.20 -3.58 -5.10
C LEU A 112 -13.37 -4.52 -4.75
N GLY A 113 -14.12 -4.19 -3.68
CA GLY A 113 -15.31 -4.91 -3.25
C GLY A 113 -15.09 -6.41 -3.11
N SER A 114 -16.09 -7.19 -3.56
CA SER A 114 -16.06 -8.66 -3.49
C SER A 114 -14.91 -9.35 -4.24
N ARG A 115 -14.13 -8.62 -5.06
CA ARG A 115 -12.94 -9.18 -5.72
C ARG A 115 -11.67 -9.12 -4.88
N LEU A 116 -11.68 -8.38 -3.77
CA LEU A 116 -10.58 -8.35 -2.82
C LEU A 116 -10.61 -9.61 -1.94
N VAL A 117 -9.76 -10.59 -2.24
CA VAL A 117 -9.75 -11.89 -1.53
C VAL A 117 -8.75 -11.96 -0.38
N PHE A 118 -7.76 -11.07 -0.37
CA PHE A 118 -6.76 -11.00 0.69
C PHE A 118 -6.16 -9.59 0.79
N TRP A 119 -5.96 -9.10 2.01
CA TRP A 119 -5.38 -7.79 2.25
C TRP A 119 -4.47 -7.82 3.49
N VAL A 120 -3.20 -7.48 3.27
CA VAL A 120 -2.21 -7.22 4.31
C VAL A 120 -1.97 -5.71 4.41
N ASN A 121 -2.22 -5.14 5.59
CA ASN A 121 -1.61 -3.87 5.94
C ASN A 121 -0.16 -4.13 6.35
N THR A 122 0.77 -3.34 5.82
CA THR A 122 2.21 -3.62 5.96
C THR A 122 2.65 -3.66 7.43
N LEU A 123 2.07 -2.82 8.28
CA LEU A 123 2.37 -2.79 9.71
C LEU A 123 1.11 -2.94 10.56
N LEU A 124 1.22 -3.65 11.68
CA LEU A 124 0.20 -3.57 12.74
C LEU A 124 0.41 -2.32 13.59
N ALA A 125 1.65 -2.05 14.00
CA ALA A 125 2.03 -0.93 14.84
C ALA A 125 3.12 -0.09 14.19
N ASP A 126 3.11 1.20 14.46
CA ASP A 126 4.12 2.14 14.00
C ASP A 126 5.51 1.79 14.51
N PHE A 127 6.53 2.17 13.73
CA PHE A 127 7.90 2.07 14.18
C PHE A 127 8.26 3.15 15.19
N ASN A 128 8.91 2.75 16.28
CA ASN A 128 9.66 3.69 17.12
C ASN A 128 11.04 3.94 16.50
N MET A 129 11.13 4.96 15.66
CA MET A 129 12.36 5.26 14.90
C MET A 129 13.54 5.64 15.80
N GLU A 130 13.29 6.25 16.96
CA GLU A 130 14.35 6.56 17.94
C GLU A 130 14.97 5.27 18.51
N SER A 131 14.12 4.34 18.93
CA SER A 131 14.56 3.04 19.43
C SER A 131 15.29 2.23 18.35
N TYR A 132 14.78 2.26 17.12
CA TYR A 132 15.39 1.57 15.99
C TYR A 132 16.78 2.14 15.65
N ALA A 133 16.91 3.47 15.55
CA ALA A 133 18.19 4.13 15.30
C ALA A 133 19.20 3.90 16.43
N GLY A 134 18.74 3.91 17.69
CA GLY A 134 19.56 3.59 18.85
C GLY A 134 20.11 2.16 18.79
N GLU A 135 19.30 1.20 18.35
CA GLU A 135 19.73 -0.19 18.20
C GLU A 135 20.70 -0.40 17.04
N MET A 136 20.45 0.22 15.88
CA MET A 136 21.38 0.20 14.75
C MET A 136 22.76 0.77 15.13
N THR A 137 22.79 1.86 15.90
CA THR A 137 24.03 2.47 16.38
C THR A 137 24.82 1.49 17.26
N LYS A 138 24.16 0.77 18.18
CA LYS A 138 24.81 -0.24 19.03
C LYS A 138 25.40 -1.39 18.21
N GLN A 139 24.81 -1.71 17.06
CA GLN A 139 25.28 -2.73 16.14
C GLN A 139 26.35 -2.22 15.16
N GLY A 140 26.80 -0.96 15.29
CA GLY A 140 27.83 -0.36 14.43
C GLY A 140 27.33 -0.01 13.02
N ARG A 141 26.01 0.06 12.80
CA ARG A 141 25.40 0.47 11.53
C ARG A 141 25.16 1.98 11.50
N ASP A 142 25.19 2.58 10.31
CA ASP A 142 24.86 4.00 10.14
C ASP A 142 23.34 4.19 10.33
N PRO A 143 22.89 5.01 11.29
CA PRO A 143 21.47 5.29 11.48
C PRO A 143 20.78 5.87 10.24
N LYS A 144 21.52 6.49 9.31
CA LYS A 144 20.98 6.96 8.04
C LYS A 144 20.43 5.83 7.17
N ASP A 145 20.88 4.59 7.36
CA ASP A 145 20.30 3.43 6.68
C ASP A 145 18.81 3.22 7.02
N ALA A 146 18.30 3.86 8.09
CA ALA A 146 16.88 3.82 8.47
C ALA A 146 16.03 4.92 7.81
N GLU A 147 16.63 5.83 7.04
CA GLU A 147 15.90 6.98 6.47
C GLU A 147 14.78 6.51 5.52
N ALA A 148 15.04 5.51 4.68
CA ALA A 148 14.02 4.93 3.81
C ALA A 148 12.87 4.28 4.61
N LEU A 149 13.18 3.67 5.77
CA LEU A 149 12.18 3.07 6.66
C LEU A 149 11.26 4.12 7.28
N SER A 150 11.77 5.34 7.51
CA SER A 150 10.98 6.44 8.10
C SER A 150 9.75 6.81 7.26
N ASN A 151 9.80 6.60 5.94
CA ASN A 151 8.67 6.80 5.04
C ASN A 151 7.48 5.86 5.30
N PHE A 152 7.70 4.78 6.03
CA PHE A 152 6.69 3.78 6.40
C PHE A 152 6.42 3.77 7.90
N ALA A 153 7.03 4.68 8.69
CA ALA A 153 7.00 4.60 10.14
C ALA A 153 5.60 4.70 10.76
N PHE A 154 4.66 5.35 10.09
CA PHE A 154 3.35 5.68 10.64
C PHE A 154 2.17 5.03 9.91
N ILE A 155 2.39 3.91 9.21
CA ILE A 155 1.33 3.19 8.48
C ILE A 155 0.67 2.07 9.31
N GLY A 156 1.08 1.90 10.57
CA GLY A 156 0.43 0.96 11.49
C GLY A 156 -0.95 1.45 11.90
N PHE A 157 -1.81 0.53 12.33
CA PHE A 157 -3.11 0.85 12.94
C PHE A 157 -3.01 1.09 14.45
N LEU A 158 -1.86 0.76 15.05
CA LEU A 158 -1.48 1.12 16.40
C LEU A 158 -0.33 2.12 16.35
N ASN A 159 -0.31 3.06 17.29
CA ASN A 159 0.90 3.84 17.56
C ASN A 159 2.01 2.92 18.10
N SER A 160 3.24 3.43 18.15
CA SER A 160 4.40 2.64 18.57
C SER A 160 4.38 2.22 20.05
N ASP A 161 3.53 2.86 20.87
CA ASP A 161 3.24 2.48 22.25
C ASP A 161 2.09 1.45 22.39
N GLY A 162 1.51 1.02 21.26
CA GLY A 162 0.40 0.08 21.20
C GLY A 162 -0.99 0.71 21.33
N THR A 163 -1.10 2.04 21.50
CA THR A 163 -2.41 2.71 21.53
C THR A 163 -3.07 2.66 20.15
N ALA A 164 -4.38 2.39 20.12
CA ALA A 164 -5.12 2.22 18.87
C ALA A 164 -5.35 3.54 18.12
N LYS A 165 -5.29 3.49 16.79
CA LYS A 165 -5.75 4.55 15.89
C LYS A 165 -7.16 4.22 15.38
N PRO A 166 -7.93 5.19 14.87
CA PRO A 166 -9.28 4.96 14.32
C PRO A 166 -9.34 3.88 13.23
N ALA A 167 -8.26 3.73 12.45
CA ALA A 167 -8.16 2.76 11.37
C ALA A 167 -8.38 1.30 11.80
N ILE A 168 -8.04 0.92 13.04
CA ILE A 168 -8.23 -0.47 13.51
C ILE A 168 -9.71 -0.85 13.58
N GLU A 169 -10.58 0.10 13.96
CA GLU A 169 -12.02 -0.15 14.07
C GLU A 169 -12.64 -0.40 12.68
N ILE A 170 -12.19 0.38 11.69
CA ILE A 170 -12.61 0.25 10.29
C ILE A 170 -12.13 -1.09 9.72
N TRP A 171 -10.85 -1.41 9.92
CA TRP A 171 -10.26 -2.68 9.48
C TRP A 171 -11.01 -3.90 10.03
N ASP A 172 -11.33 -3.90 11.33
CA ASP A 172 -12.10 -4.97 11.96
C ASP A 172 -13.57 -4.99 11.49
N GLY A 173 -14.10 -3.85 11.07
CA GLY A 173 -15.44 -3.71 10.49
C GLY A 173 -15.63 -4.51 9.21
N PHE A 174 -14.65 -4.47 8.29
CA PHE A 174 -14.75 -5.13 6.99
C PHE A 174 -14.96 -6.66 7.05
N ARG A 175 -14.59 -7.31 8.17
CA ARG A 175 -14.79 -8.75 8.35
C ARG A 175 -16.21 -9.14 8.78
N ARG A 176 -17.03 -8.17 9.18
CA ARG A 176 -18.37 -8.40 9.73
C ARG A 176 -19.49 -8.14 8.71
N GLU A 177 -19.15 -7.62 7.55
CA GLU A 177 -20.04 -7.41 6.40
C GLU A 177 -20.20 -8.70 5.57
#